data_AF-A0A0G4I5M2-F1
#
_entry.id   AF-A0A0G4I5M2-F1
#
_cell.length_a   1.000
_cell.length_b   1.000
_cell.length_c   1.000
_cell.angle_alpha   90.00
_cell.angle_beta   90.00
_cell.angle_gamma   90.00
#
_symmetry.space_group_name_H-M   'P 1'
#
loop_
_entity.id
_entity.type
_entity.pdbx_description
1 polymer ?
#
loop_
_entity_poly.entity_id
_entity_poly.type
_entity_poly.pdbx_seq_one_letter_code
_entity_poly.pdbx_strand_id
1 'polypeptide(L)'
;MFLNLFIAVIIENFSDIAEDRFQLISEADMEGFRLAWANFCPHRELFLPTHKLHLLLCQLDPPLGFKGEIMDKQQLLHVIANLGLKDHRGRVHFTEVLWSLASCVSGEDLGTV
;
A
#
# COMPACT_ATOMS: atom_id res chain seq x y z
N MET A 1 4.27 -3.83 44.73
CA MET A 1 4.95 -3.32 43.52
C MET A 1 4.93 -4.38 42.42
N PHE A 2 3.79 -4.63 41.75
CA PHE A 2 3.71 -5.58 40.60
C PHE A 2 2.60 -5.25 39.58
N LEU A 3 1.87 -4.13 39.72
CA LEU A 3 0.78 -3.78 38.79
C LEU A 3 1.20 -2.84 37.65
N ASN A 4 2.40 -2.24 37.74
CA ASN A 4 2.85 -1.25 36.75
C ASN A 4 3.70 -1.85 35.62
N LEU A 5 4.04 -3.15 35.66
CA LEU A 5 4.77 -3.80 34.57
C LEU A 5 3.84 -4.52 33.58
N PHE A 6 2.67 -4.98 34.03
CA PHE A 6 1.73 -5.71 33.16
C PHE A 6 1.05 -4.79 32.14
N ILE A 7 0.75 -3.54 32.49
CA ILE A 7 0.13 -2.59 31.55
C ILE A 7 1.14 -2.14 30.48
N ALA A 8 2.43 -1.99 30.82
CA ALA A 8 3.47 -1.68 29.83
C ALA A 8 3.66 -2.82 28.82
N VAL A 9 3.68 -4.07 29.30
CA VAL A 9 3.85 -5.27 28.44
C VAL A 9 2.66 -5.49 27.49
N ILE A 10 1.43 -5.13 27.89
CA ILE A 10 0.25 -5.27 27.04
C ILE A 10 0.20 -4.17 25.96
N ILE A 11 0.71 -2.97 26.26
CA ILE A 11 0.68 -1.84 25.31
C ILE A 11 1.75 -2.01 24.22
N GLU A 12 2.92 -2.57 24.52
CA GLU A 12 3.93 -2.84 23.48
C GLU A 12 3.53 -3.96 22.52
N ASN A 13 2.62 -4.86 22.90
CA ASN A 13 2.17 -5.94 22.01
C ASN A 13 1.10 -5.54 20.99
N PHE A 14 0.49 -4.36 21.10
CA PHE A 14 -0.62 -3.97 20.21
C PHE A 14 -0.20 -3.09 19.03
N SER A 15 1.01 -2.55 19.04
CA SER A 15 1.55 -1.78 17.92
C SER A 15 2.31 -2.64 16.89
N ASP A 16 2.72 -3.85 17.28
CA ASP A 16 3.76 -4.61 16.57
C ASP A 16 3.24 -5.48 15.41
N ILE A 17 1.94 -5.78 15.34
CA ILE A 17 1.41 -6.68 14.28
C ILE A 17 1.29 -5.95 12.92
N ALA A 18 1.25 -4.61 12.92
CA ALA A 18 1.24 -3.82 11.69
C ALA A 18 2.64 -3.34 11.29
N GLU A 19 3.53 -3.07 12.26
CA GLU A 19 4.81 -2.40 12.03
C GLU A 19 5.85 -3.30 11.33
N ASP A 20 5.86 -4.61 11.61
CA ASP A 20 6.84 -5.55 11.05
C ASP A 20 6.74 -5.70 9.52
N ARG A 21 5.54 -5.60 8.93
CA ARG A 21 5.33 -5.77 7.47
C ARG A 21 5.51 -4.51 6.65
N PHE A 22 5.59 -3.35 7.30
CA PHE A 22 5.89 -2.08 6.66
C PHE A 22 7.36 -1.68 6.77
N GLN A 23 8.18 -2.49 7.44
CA GLN A 23 9.58 -2.17 7.76
C GLN A 23 10.49 -2.00 6.52
N LEU A 24 10.04 -2.41 5.33
CA LEU A 24 10.75 -2.22 4.05
C LEU A 24 10.35 -0.94 3.29
N ILE A 25 9.23 -0.30 3.65
CA ILE A 25 8.77 0.95 3.04
C ILE A 25 9.03 2.08 4.03
N SER A 26 9.77 3.11 3.62
CA SER A 26 10.01 4.24 4.51
C SER A 26 8.71 5.00 4.78
N GLU A 27 8.61 5.66 5.94
CA GLU A 27 7.49 6.57 6.23
C GLU A 27 7.33 7.64 5.14
N ALA A 28 8.45 8.09 4.55
CA ALA A 28 8.46 9.03 3.44
C ALA A 28 7.78 8.47 2.18
N ASP A 29 7.95 7.18 1.87
CA ASP A 29 7.32 6.53 0.72
C ASP A 29 5.80 6.39 0.94
N MET A 30 5.39 6.03 2.17
CA MET A 30 3.98 6.01 2.53
C MET A 30 3.33 7.39 2.47
N GLU A 31 4.03 8.43 2.89
CA GLU A 31 3.55 9.80 2.77
C GLU A 31 3.45 10.21 1.30
N GLY A 32 4.43 9.84 0.48
CA GLY A 32 4.36 9.99 -0.98
C GLY A 32 3.11 9.34 -1.58
N PHE A 33 2.80 8.11 -1.16
CA PHE A 33 1.56 7.42 -1.52
C PHE A 33 0.30 8.18 -1.08
N ARG A 34 0.25 8.62 0.17
CA ARG A 34 -0.89 9.39 0.70
C ARG A 34 -1.10 10.69 -0.06
N LEU A 35 -0.03 11.42 -0.36
CA LEU A 35 -0.08 12.67 -1.12
C LEU A 35 -0.53 12.45 -2.56
N ALA A 36 0.03 11.45 -3.24
CA ALA A 36 -0.41 11.07 -4.58
C ALA A 36 -1.90 10.70 -4.57
N TRP A 37 -2.34 9.86 -3.62
CA TRP A 37 -3.75 9.48 -3.49
C TRP A 37 -4.66 10.66 -3.21
N ALA A 38 -4.25 11.58 -2.32
CA ALA A 38 -5.01 12.79 -2.01
C ALA A 38 -5.20 13.69 -3.23
N ASN A 39 -4.24 13.73 -4.15
CA ASN A 39 -4.37 14.47 -5.42
C ASN A 39 -5.49 13.91 -6.31
N PHE A 40 -5.71 12.59 -6.31
CA PHE A 40 -6.80 11.96 -7.07
C PHE A 40 -8.14 11.97 -6.32
N CYS A 41 -8.11 11.97 -4.99
CA CYS A 41 -9.27 11.88 -4.12
C CYS A 41 -9.34 13.08 -3.15
N PRO A 42 -9.78 14.27 -3.61
CA PRO A 42 -9.83 15.49 -2.79
C PRO A 42 -10.78 15.38 -1.58
N HIS A 43 -11.74 14.45 -1.61
CA HIS A 43 -12.69 14.19 -0.53
C HIS A 43 -12.22 13.11 0.47
N ARG A 44 -10.94 12.68 0.42
CA ARG A 44 -10.42 11.53 1.20
C ARG A 44 -11.20 10.25 0.95
N GLU A 45 -11.62 10.05 -0.29
CA GLU A 45 -12.25 8.79 -0.69
C GLU A 45 -11.25 7.64 -0.55
N LEU A 46 -11.66 6.60 0.18
CA LEU A 46 -10.90 5.37 0.34
C LEU A 46 -10.99 4.45 -0.88
N PHE A 47 -11.83 4.80 -1.86
CA PHE A 47 -12.03 4.02 -3.08
C PHE A 47 -11.59 4.85 -4.28
N LEU A 48 -10.68 4.27 -5.07
CA LEU A 48 -10.24 4.84 -6.34
C LEU A 48 -10.76 3.95 -7.48
N PRO A 49 -11.22 4.50 -8.61
CA PRO A 49 -11.52 3.68 -9.78
C PRO A 49 -10.28 2.92 -10.26
N THR A 50 -10.42 1.65 -10.64
CA THR A 50 -9.30 0.82 -11.13
C THR A 50 -8.63 1.45 -12.35
N HIS A 51 -9.40 2.15 -13.20
CA HIS A 51 -8.87 2.90 -14.32
C HIS A 51 -8.05 4.13 -13.94
N LYS A 52 -8.02 4.59 -12.68
CA LYS A 52 -7.12 5.68 -12.23
C LYS A 52 -5.89 5.15 -11.48
N LEU A 53 -5.93 3.90 -11.04
CA LEU A 53 -4.81 3.26 -10.33
C LEU A 53 -3.51 3.35 -11.13
N HIS A 54 -3.59 3.13 -12.45
CA HIS A 54 -2.44 3.19 -13.33
C HIS A 54 -1.79 4.60 -13.38
N LEU A 55 -2.60 5.66 -13.25
CA LEU A 55 -2.10 7.05 -13.17
C LEU A 55 -1.48 7.34 -11.80
N LEU A 56 -2.06 6.80 -10.73
CA LEU A 56 -1.50 6.89 -9.38
C LEU A 56 -0.11 6.26 -9.31
N LEU A 57 0.05 5.04 -9.84
CA LEU A 57 1.33 4.34 -9.87
C LEU A 57 2.40 5.10 -10.66
N CYS A 58 2.01 5.83 -11.71
CA CYS A 58 2.92 6.66 -12.50
C CYS A 58 3.34 7.94 -11.77
N GLN A 59 2.60 8.41 -10.76
CA GLN A 59 2.99 9.54 -9.93
C GLN A 59 3.89 9.16 -8.76
N LEU A 60 3.93 7.88 -8.39
CA LEU A 60 4.67 7.39 -7.24
C LEU A 60 6.13 7.09 -7.60
N ASP A 61 7.05 7.62 -6.81
CA ASP A 61 8.47 7.33 -6.94
C ASP A 61 8.74 5.82 -6.66
N PRO A 62 9.75 5.21 -7.31
CA PRO A 62 10.19 3.86 -6.96
C PRO A 62 10.64 3.83 -5.49
N PRO A 63 10.31 2.78 -4.70
CA PRO A 63 9.88 1.44 -5.12
C PRO A 63 8.35 1.20 -5.18
N LEU A 64 7.53 2.16 -4.71
CA LEU A 64 6.07 2.02 -4.66
C LEU A 64 5.37 2.33 -5.98
N GLY A 65 6.07 3.00 -6.90
CA GLY A 65 5.55 3.31 -8.22
C GLY A 65 6.61 3.33 -9.29
N PHE A 66 6.21 3.85 -10.44
CA PHE A 66 6.95 3.80 -11.69
C PHE A 66 7.21 5.20 -12.23
N LYS A 67 7.25 6.21 -11.36
CA LYS A 67 7.48 7.60 -11.79
C LYS A 67 8.84 7.72 -12.47
N GLY A 68 8.80 8.03 -13.75
CA GLY A 68 9.99 8.12 -14.61
C GLY A 68 10.33 6.83 -15.35
N GLU A 69 9.69 5.71 -15.03
CA GLU A 69 9.78 4.48 -15.83
C GLU A 69 8.78 4.51 -16.99
N ILE A 70 9.28 4.25 -18.20
CA ILE A 70 8.46 4.13 -19.39
C ILE A 70 7.89 2.71 -19.42
N MET A 71 6.79 2.49 -18.73
CA MET A 71 6.05 1.23 -18.81
C MET A 71 4.99 1.28 -19.90
N ASP A 72 4.98 0.22 -20.72
CA ASP A 72 3.91 0.03 -21.70
C ASP A 72 2.59 -0.28 -21.00
N LYS A 73 1.46 0.04 -21.64
CA LYS A 73 0.13 -0.18 -21.06
C LYS A 73 -0.09 -1.65 -20.67
N GLN A 74 0.50 -2.57 -21.44
CA GLN A 74 0.45 -4.00 -21.16
C GLN A 74 1.21 -4.37 -19.88
N GLN A 75 2.40 -3.81 -19.66
CA GLN A 75 3.16 -4.04 -18.43
C GLN A 75 2.44 -3.48 -17.21
N LEU A 76 1.83 -2.31 -17.34
CA LEU A 76 1.06 -1.70 -16.27
C LEU A 76 -0.17 -2.52 -15.90
N LEU A 77 -0.87 -3.05 -16.89
CA LEU A 77 -1.96 -4.00 -16.65
C LEU A 77 -1.46 -5.29 -16.01
N HIS A 78 -0.28 -5.78 -16.40
CA HIS A 78 0.32 -6.97 -15.80
C HIS A 78 0.68 -6.75 -14.33
N VAL A 79 1.28 -5.60 -13.98
CA VAL A 79 1.55 -5.23 -12.59
C VAL A 79 0.26 -5.12 -11.79
N ILE A 80 -0.76 -4.46 -12.33
CA ILE A 80 -2.07 -4.35 -11.66
C ILE A 80 -2.72 -5.71 -11.46
N ALA A 81 -2.59 -6.61 -12.44
CA ALA A 81 -3.07 -7.99 -12.31
C ALA A 81 -2.28 -8.77 -11.25
N ASN A 82 -0.96 -8.59 -11.18
CA ASN A 82 -0.10 -9.23 -10.19
C ASN A 82 -0.31 -8.70 -8.77
N LEU A 83 -0.77 -7.45 -8.61
CA LEU A 83 -1.14 -6.90 -7.31
C LEU A 83 -2.33 -7.63 -6.66
N GLY A 84 -3.09 -8.44 -7.42
CA GLY A 84 -4.16 -9.28 -6.85
C GLY A 84 -5.29 -8.49 -6.18
N LEU A 85 -5.48 -7.23 -6.56
CA LEU A 85 -6.46 -6.34 -5.93
C LEU A 85 -7.87 -6.90 -6.06
N LYS A 86 -8.60 -6.97 -4.94
CA LYS A 86 -10.01 -7.38 -4.96
C LYS A 86 -10.82 -6.41 -5.79
N ASP A 87 -11.66 -6.96 -6.68
CA ASP A 87 -12.60 -6.14 -7.43
C ASP A 87 -13.72 -5.62 -6.51
N HIS A 88 -13.72 -4.31 -6.25
CA HIS A 88 -14.83 -3.64 -5.58
C HIS A 88 -15.75 -2.96 -6.61
N ARG A 89 -16.24 -3.73 -7.59
CA ARG A 89 -17.07 -3.24 -8.71
C ARG A 89 -16.32 -2.20 -9.58
N GLY A 90 -15.10 -2.52 -10.00
CA GLY A 90 -14.25 -1.61 -10.77
C GLY A 90 -13.60 -0.47 -9.96
N ARG A 91 -13.53 -0.65 -8.64
CA ARG A 91 -12.82 0.24 -7.72
C ARG A 91 -11.84 -0.57 -6.87
N VAL A 92 -10.80 0.10 -6.40
CA VAL A 92 -9.76 -0.43 -5.53
C VAL A 92 -9.73 0.38 -4.24
N HIS A 93 -9.50 -0.30 -3.12
CA HIS A 93 -9.46 0.33 -1.81
C HIS A 93 -8.05 0.80 -1.47
N PHE A 94 -7.92 1.95 -0.80
CA PHE A 94 -6.66 2.56 -0.38
C PHE A 94 -5.73 1.55 0.31
N THR A 95 -6.25 0.86 1.34
CA THR A 95 -5.47 -0.09 2.13
C THR A 95 -5.05 -1.30 1.31
N GLU A 96 -5.90 -1.80 0.40
CA GLU A 96 -5.57 -2.95 -0.45
C GLU A 96 -4.44 -2.60 -1.42
N VAL A 97 -4.49 -1.40 -2.02
CA VAL A 97 -3.43 -0.92 -2.92
C VAL A 97 -2.12 -0.74 -2.16
N LEU A 98 -2.16 -0.07 -1.01
CA LEU A 98 -0.97 0.13 -0.18
C LEU A 98 -0.36 -1.21 0.27
N TRP A 99 -1.19 -2.15 0.72
CA TRP A 99 -0.74 -3.50 1.10
C TRP A 99 -0.15 -4.27 -0.06
N SER A 100 -0.77 -4.23 -1.22
CA SER A 100 -0.29 -4.97 -2.39
C SER A 100 1.05 -4.42 -2.88
N LEU A 101 1.21 -3.09 -2.85
CA LEU A 101 2.49 -2.44 -3.16
C LEU A 101 3.55 -2.79 -2.12
N ALA A 102 3.21 -2.76 -0.84
CA ALA A 102 4.09 -3.19 0.25
C ALA A 102 4.57 -4.63 0.08
N SER A 103 3.65 -5.55 -0.21
CA SER A 103 3.97 -6.96 -0.44
C SER A 103 4.88 -7.14 -1.66
N CYS A 104 4.63 -6.38 -2.73
CA CYS A 104 5.43 -6.42 -3.96
C CYS A 104 6.88 -5.98 -3.70
N VAL A 105 7.08 -4.89 -2.93
CA VAL A 105 8.42 -4.43 -2.54
C VAL A 105 9.09 -5.38 -1.55
N SER A 106 8.30 -6.01 -0.67
CA SER A 106 8.80 -6.96 0.32
C SER A 106 9.31 -8.27 -0.30
N GLY A 107 8.90 -8.58 -1.54
CA GLY A 107 9.16 -9.90 -2.14
C GLY A 107 8.46 -11.04 -1.40
N GLU A 108 7.53 -10.71 -0.50
CA GLU A 108 6.67 -11.65 0.19
C GLU A 108 5.58 -12.04 -0.80
N ASP A 109 5.87 -13.06 -1.60
CA ASP A 109 4.91 -13.80 -2.40
C ASP A 109 3.89 -14.41 -1.44
N LEU A 110 2.82 -13.67 -1.13
CA LEU A 110 1.67 -14.18 -0.38
C LEU A 110 0.86 -15.11 -1.29
N GLY A 111 1.49 -16.23 -1.63
CA GLY A 111 0.80 -17.42 -2.07
C GLY A 111 -0.07 -17.95 -0.94
N THR A 112 -1.37 -18.05 -1.24
CA THR A 112 -2.32 -19.01 -0.66
C THR A 112 -2.89 -18.65 0.73
N VAL A 113 -4.17 -18.26 0.76
CA VAL A 113 -5.29 -19.13 1.22
C VAL A 113 -6.62 -18.67 0.63
#